data_AF-A0A2P4Q697-F1
#
_entry.id   AF-A0A2P4Q697-F1
#
_cell.length_a   1.000
_cell.length_b   1.000
_cell.length_c   1.000
_cell.angle_alpha   90.00
_cell.angle_beta   90.00
_cell.angle_gamma   90.00
#
_symmetry.space_group_name_H-M   'P 1'
#
loop_
_entity.id
_entity.type
_entity.pdbx_description
1 polymer ?
#
loop_
_entity_poly.entity_id
_entity_poly.type
_entity_poly.pdbx_seq_one_letter_code
_entity_poly.pdbx_strand_id
1 'polypeptide(L)'
;MTQFCRNLRNLKEGLVINNVKWNFQFYFSSDWKFLAICLGFNSAHSKNFCPWCTIDKSQQGDLSKEWKISKEMEKLVEKSNYYKGHIRNSLFDMIPLNHWVPDELHIMLRITDHLWSLVIAELMEYGLFNDTTRKIIVEEMKRIKVRFQFWQIQETKTWNYTL
;
A
#
# COMPACT_ATOMS: atom_id res chain seq x y z
N MET A 1 17.82 -11.37 11.87
CA MET A 1 16.59 -10.64 12.27
C MET A 1 16.35 -10.63 13.78
N THR A 2 16.39 -11.76 14.49
CA THR A 2 16.09 -11.82 15.94
C THR A 2 16.93 -10.86 16.80
N GLN A 3 18.24 -10.77 16.52
CA GLN A 3 19.12 -9.83 17.23
C GLN A 3 18.75 -8.36 16.98
N PHE A 4 18.38 -8.03 15.75
CA PHE A 4 18.00 -6.67 15.37
C PHE A 4 16.70 -6.23 16.08
N CYS A 5 15.66 -7.07 16.06
CA CYS A 5 14.42 -6.79 16.79
C CYS A 5 14.65 -6.63 18.29
N ARG A 6 15.52 -7.47 18.89
CA ARG A 6 15.88 -7.33 20.31
C ARG A 6 16.57 -5.99 20.59
N ASN A 7 17.53 -5.59 19.76
CA ASN A 7 18.22 -4.31 19.92
C ASN A 7 17.26 -3.12 19.78
N LEU A 8 16.31 -3.18 18.83
CA LEU A 8 15.28 -2.15 18.68
C LEU A 8 14.38 -2.04 19.92
N ARG A 9 13.97 -3.16 20.50
CA ARG A 9 13.18 -3.15 21.75
C ARG A 9 13.95 -2.50 22.89
N ASN A 10 15.23 -2.85 23.05
CA ASN A 10 16.08 -2.22 24.06
C ASN A 10 16.21 -0.71 23.82
N LEU A 11 16.34 -0.27 22.56
CA LEU A 11 16.42 1.14 22.22
C LEU A 11 15.11 1.90 22.52
N LYS A 12 13.95 1.23 22.46
CA LYS A 12 12.65 1.82 22.80
C LYS A 12 12.58 2.27 24.26
N GLU A 13 13.29 1.59 25.17
CA GLU A 13 13.37 1.95 26.60
C GLU A 13 14.16 3.27 26.85
N GLY A 14 14.85 3.74 25.81
CA GLY A 14 15.65 4.95 25.78
C GLY A 14 17.15 4.67 25.84
N LEU A 15 17.94 5.72 25.60
CA LEU A 15 19.40 5.68 25.63
C LEU A 15 19.94 6.78 26.54
N VAL A 16 20.92 6.46 27.38
CA VAL A 16 21.57 7.47 28.24
C VAL A 16 22.89 7.87 27.63
N ILE A 17 23.06 9.16 27.33
CA ILE A 17 24.29 9.75 26.80
C ILE A 17 24.63 10.96 27.67
N ASN A 18 25.81 10.97 28.29
CA ASN A 18 26.26 12.06 29.17
C ASN A 18 25.22 12.43 30.25
N ASN A 19 24.68 11.42 30.95
CA ASN A 19 23.60 11.55 31.95
C ASN A 19 22.25 12.12 31.43
N VAL A 20 22.07 12.28 30.12
CA VAL A 20 20.79 12.67 29.51
C VAL A 20 20.09 11.42 28.97
N LYS A 21 18.84 11.19 29.39
CA LYS A 21 18.00 10.11 28.86
C LYS A 21 17.27 10.58 27.58
N TRP A 22 17.57 9.93 26.47
CA TRP A 22 16.91 10.10 25.18
C TRP A 22 15.80 9.06 25.02
N ASN A 23 14.58 9.50 24.75
CA ASN A 23 13.44 8.62 24.46
C ASN A 23 13.20 8.58 22.96
N PHE A 24 12.85 7.42 22.42
CA PHE A 24 12.62 7.23 20.99
C PHE A 24 11.17 6.89 20.70
N GLN A 25 10.61 7.54 19.69
CA GLN A 25 9.36 7.12 19.06
C GLN A 25 9.71 6.59 17.67
N PHE A 26 9.42 5.31 17.45
CA PHE A 26 9.63 4.70 16.16
C PHE A 26 8.42 4.89 15.27
N TYR A 27 8.69 5.28 14.03
CA TYR A 27 7.77 5.25 12.92
C TYR A 27 8.35 4.32 11.86
N PHE A 28 7.48 3.61 11.16
CA PHE A 28 7.89 2.69 10.13
C PHE A 28 7.10 2.97 8.85
N SER A 29 7.80 3.13 7.73
CA SER A 29 7.20 3.28 6.42
C SER A 29 7.95 2.41 5.42
N SER A 30 7.20 1.77 4.54
CA SER A 30 7.71 0.94 3.47
C SER A 30 6.63 0.72 2.41
N ASP A 31 7.02 0.17 1.27
CA ASP A 31 6.07 -0.37 0.32
C ASP A 31 5.12 -1.38 0.98
N TRP A 32 3.94 -1.54 0.38
CA TRP A 32 2.87 -2.38 0.90
C TRP A 32 3.30 -3.83 1.15
N LYS A 33 4.13 -4.39 0.27
CA LYS A 33 4.54 -5.80 0.36
C LYS A 33 5.44 -6.01 1.57
N PHE A 34 6.41 -5.12 1.80
CA PHE A 34 7.25 -5.20 3.00
C PHE A 34 6.44 -4.95 4.27
N LEU A 35 5.54 -3.96 4.26
CA LEU A 35 4.66 -3.64 5.38
C LEU A 35 3.81 -4.85 5.78
N ALA A 36 3.18 -5.51 4.80
CA ALA A 36 2.37 -6.71 5.03
C ALA A 36 3.18 -7.85 5.65
N ILE A 37 4.42 -8.05 5.20
CA ILE A 37 5.32 -9.07 5.77
C ILE A 37 5.63 -8.73 7.23
N CYS A 38 6.00 -7.49 7.52
CA CYS A 38 6.35 -7.08 8.87
C CYS A 38 5.17 -7.14 9.84
N LEU A 39 3.95 -6.87 9.38
CA LEU A 39 2.74 -6.98 10.20
C LEU A 39 2.13 -8.39 10.26
N GLY A 40 2.74 -9.37 9.59
CA GLY A 40 2.21 -10.74 9.51
C GLY A 40 0.85 -10.81 8.82
N PHE A 41 0.63 -9.95 7.82
CA PHE A 41 -0.64 -9.76 7.14
C PHE A 41 -0.83 -10.71 5.95
N ASN A 42 -2.08 -10.86 5.51
CA ASN A 42 -2.46 -11.70 4.37
C ASN A 42 -2.15 -11.03 3.01
N SER A 43 -2.59 -11.66 1.92
CA SER A 43 -2.41 -11.12 0.57
C SER A 43 -3.20 -9.83 0.35
N ALA A 44 -2.64 -8.92 -0.47
CA ALA A 44 -3.25 -7.63 -0.81
C ALA A 44 -4.66 -7.76 -1.43
N HIS A 45 -4.97 -8.89 -2.08
CA HIS A 45 -6.25 -9.14 -2.72
C HIS A 45 -7.32 -9.73 -1.80
N SER A 46 -6.98 -9.97 -0.54
CA SER A 46 -7.89 -10.53 0.47
C SER A 46 -9.11 -9.65 0.72
N LYS A 47 -10.20 -10.26 1.22
CA LYS A 47 -11.38 -9.53 1.69
C LYS A 47 -11.04 -8.58 2.84
N ASN A 48 -10.12 -8.98 3.74
CA ASN A 48 -9.66 -8.13 4.84
C ASN A 48 -8.26 -7.64 4.50
N PHE A 49 -8.20 -6.50 3.82
CA PHE A 49 -6.98 -5.99 3.19
C PHE A 49 -6.32 -4.88 4.01
N CYS A 50 -7.02 -4.18 4.90
CA CYS A 50 -6.46 -3.03 5.61
C CYS A 50 -5.72 -3.46 6.88
N PRO A 51 -4.47 -3.01 7.15
CA PRO A 51 -3.74 -3.31 8.37
C PRO A 51 -4.16 -2.40 9.54
N TRP A 52 -4.80 -1.26 9.25
CA TRP A 52 -5.15 -0.23 10.23
C TRP A 52 -6.60 -0.27 10.70
N CYS A 53 -7.53 -0.77 9.87
CA CYS A 53 -8.96 -0.81 10.19
C CYS A 53 -9.58 -2.19 9.91
N THR A 54 -10.77 -2.39 10.46
CA THR A 54 -11.54 -3.65 10.34
C THR A 54 -12.48 -3.68 9.13
N ILE A 55 -12.41 -2.68 8.26
CA ILE A 55 -13.26 -2.58 7.06
C ILE A 55 -12.86 -3.66 6.07
N ASP A 56 -13.87 -4.33 5.52
CA ASP A 56 -13.68 -5.34 4.50
C ASP A 56 -13.91 -4.80 3.07
N LYS A 57 -13.43 -5.54 2.07
CA LYS A 57 -13.48 -5.15 0.66
C LYS A 57 -14.90 -4.91 0.13
N SER A 58 -15.93 -5.55 0.68
CA SER A 58 -17.32 -5.32 0.25
C SER A 58 -17.89 -3.98 0.71
N GLN A 59 -17.19 -3.30 1.62
CA GLN A 59 -17.54 -1.97 2.11
C GLN A 59 -16.74 -0.86 1.39
N GLN A 60 -15.88 -1.23 0.43
CA GLN A 60 -15.08 -0.28 -0.32
C GLN A 60 -15.99 0.66 -1.14
N GLY A 61 -15.78 1.97 -1.00
CA GLY A 61 -16.60 2.99 -1.67
C GLY A 61 -17.91 3.34 -0.95
N ASP A 62 -18.20 2.71 0.19
CA ASP A 62 -19.34 3.09 1.03
C ASP A 62 -19.03 4.39 1.79
N LEU A 63 -19.54 5.51 1.26
CA LEU A 63 -19.37 6.85 1.82
C LEU A 63 -20.18 7.08 3.09
N SER A 64 -21.11 6.17 3.44
CA SER A 64 -21.87 6.26 4.69
C SER A 64 -21.04 5.81 5.90
N LYS A 65 -19.92 5.12 5.67
CA LYS A 65 -19.08 4.56 6.72
C LYS A 65 -17.92 5.47 7.05
N GLU A 66 -17.60 5.53 8.33
CA GLU A 66 -16.45 6.27 8.82
C GLU A 66 -15.20 5.37 8.80
N TRP A 67 -14.18 5.79 8.06
CA TRP A 67 -12.94 5.05 7.88
C TRP A 67 -11.95 5.42 8.99
N LYS A 68 -12.09 4.77 10.15
CA LYS A 68 -11.24 4.99 11.33
C LYS A 68 -10.14 3.93 11.44
N ILE A 69 -8.95 4.38 11.83
CA ILE A 69 -7.90 3.48 12.34
C ILE A 69 -8.42 2.92 13.68
N SER A 70 -8.63 1.61 13.73
CA SER A 70 -9.29 0.95 14.86
C SER A 70 -8.55 -0.28 15.38
N LYS A 71 -7.49 -0.69 14.67
CA LYS A 71 -6.66 -1.82 15.07
C LYS A 71 -5.55 -1.36 16.01
N GLU A 72 -5.32 -2.15 17.05
CA GLU A 72 -4.29 -1.91 18.05
C GLU A 72 -3.21 -3.00 18.00
N MET A 73 -1.95 -2.61 18.22
CA MET A 73 -0.83 -3.56 18.15
C MET A 73 -0.88 -4.54 19.33
N GLU A 74 -1.32 -4.07 20.49
CA GLU A 74 -1.45 -4.82 21.74
C GLU A 74 -2.31 -6.08 21.55
N LYS A 75 -3.45 -5.94 20.86
CA LYS A 75 -4.34 -7.06 20.52
C LYS A 75 -3.69 -8.08 19.58
N LEU A 76 -2.84 -7.63 18.67
CA LEU A 76 -2.09 -8.50 17.76
C LEU A 76 -0.95 -9.24 18.47
N VAL A 77 -0.38 -8.64 19.51
CA VAL A 77 0.63 -9.29 20.37
C VAL A 77 -0.02 -10.36 21.24
N GLU A 78 -1.18 -10.08 21.83
CA GLU A 78 -1.96 -11.08 22.60
C GLU A 78 -2.35 -12.28 21.70
N LYS A 79 -2.82 -12.00 20.48
CA LYS A 79 -3.27 -13.00 19.53
C LYS A 79 -3.11 -12.49 18.10
N SER A 80 -2.19 -13.07 17.34
CA SER A 80 -1.88 -12.59 15.98
C SER A 80 -3.02 -12.64 14.99
N ASN A 81 -4.02 -13.51 15.19
CA ASN A 81 -5.22 -13.58 14.37
C ASN A 81 -6.45 -12.95 15.04
N TYR A 82 -6.25 -12.08 16.04
CA TYR A 82 -7.34 -11.33 16.69
C TYR A 82 -8.15 -10.54 15.66
N TYR A 83 -7.45 -9.79 14.81
CA TYR A 83 -8.08 -9.11 13.68
C TYR A 83 -7.99 -9.95 12.41
N LYS A 84 -9.09 -9.98 11.65
CA LYS A 84 -9.09 -10.59 10.33
C LYS A 84 -8.01 -9.95 9.45
N GLY A 85 -7.28 -10.82 8.77
CA GLY A 85 -6.22 -10.50 7.84
C GLY A 85 -4.81 -10.54 8.42
N HIS A 86 -4.64 -10.42 9.74
CA HIS A 86 -3.39 -10.77 10.39
C HIS A 86 -3.36 -12.29 10.61
N ILE A 87 -2.32 -12.94 10.10
CA ILE A 87 -2.18 -14.40 10.09
C ILE A 87 -0.92 -14.87 10.84
N ARG A 88 0.00 -13.94 11.14
CA ARG A 88 1.27 -14.20 11.83
C ARG A 88 1.56 -13.06 12.80
N ASN A 89 2.47 -13.31 13.74
CA ASN A 89 2.94 -12.29 14.67
C ASN A 89 3.70 -11.19 13.92
N SER A 90 3.51 -9.94 14.35
CA SER A 90 4.26 -8.79 13.83
C SER A 90 5.74 -8.93 14.16
N LEU A 91 6.62 -8.66 13.19
CA LEU A 91 8.07 -8.59 13.37
C LEU A 91 8.47 -7.40 14.23
N PHE A 92 7.72 -6.30 14.10
CA PHE A 92 7.97 -5.06 14.82
C PHE A 92 6.81 -4.68 15.75
N ASP A 93 6.46 -5.60 16.65
CA ASP A 93 5.39 -5.43 17.66
C ASP A 93 5.59 -4.25 18.62
N MET A 94 6.82 -3.77 18.79
CA MET A 94 7.08 -2.59 19.61
C MET A 94 6.67 -1.26 18.94
N ILE A 95 6.27 -1.26 17.66
CA ILE A 95 5.81 -0.05 16.97
C ILE A 95 4.27 -0.04 16.94
N PRO A 96 3.62 0.94 17.58
CA PRO A 96 2.16 1.07 17.55
C PRO A 96 1.62 1.11 16.13
N LEU A 97 0.43 0.54 15.87
CA LEU A 97 -0.12 0.46 14.50
C LEU A 97 -0.34 1.83 13.84
N ASN A 98 -0.68 2.86 14.61
CA ASN A 98 -0.82 4.24 14.13
C ASN A 98 0.52 4.91 13.76
N HIS A 99 1.66 4.28 14.04
CA HIS A 99 3.00 4.72 13.63
C HIS A 99 3.52 3.98 12.39
N TRP A 100 2.71 3.08 11.82
CA TRP A 100 2.97 2.47 10.52
C TRP A 100 2.40 3.40 9.45
N VAL A 101 3.28 4.16 8.82
CA VAL A 101 2.93 5.20 7.87
C VAL A 101 2.95 4.60 6.45
N PRO A 102 1.85 4.72 5.69
CA PRO A 102 1.85 4.30 4.30
C PRO A 102 2.93 5.00 3.47
N ASP A 103 3.53 4.30 2.52
CA ASP A 103 4.50 4.88 1.60
C ASP A 103 3.77 5.75 0.56
N GLU A 104 3.97 7.07 0.65
CA GLU A 104 3.29 8.07 -0.18
C GLU A 104 3.63 7.92 -1.66
N LEU A 105 4.88 7.57 -2.00
CA LEU A 105 5.32 7.41 -3.38
C LEU A 105 4.60 6.22 -4.03
N HIS A 106 4.57 5.08 -3.35
CA HIS A 106 3.90 3.88 -3.86
C HIS A 106 2.38 4.05 -3.94
N ILE A 107 1.77 4.81 -3.01
CA ILE A 107 0.36 5.18 -3.09
C ILE A 107 0.10 6.06 -4.32
N MET A 108 0.90 7.10 -4.52
CA MET A 108 0.76 8.01 -5.66
C MET A 108 0.85 7.26 -6.99
N LEU A 109 1.82 6.36 -7.14
CA LEU A 109 1.94 5.50 -8.32
C LEU A 109 0.69 4.66 -8.52
N ARG A 110 0.19 4.01 -7.46
CA ARG A 110 -1.01 3.18 -7.55
C ARG A 110 -2.28 3.97 -7.91
N ILE A 111 -2.44 5.18 -7.38
CA ILE A 111 -3.55 6.07 -7.74
C ILE A 111 -3.43 6.48 -9.21
N THR A 112 -2.23 6.82 -9.65
CA THR A 112 -1.97 7.21 -11.05
C THR A 112 -2.33 6.08 -12.01
N ASP A 113 -1.90 4.84 -11.73
CA ASP A 113 -2.24 3.65 -12.52
C ASP A 113 -3.75 3.45 -12.63
N HIS A 114 -4.46 3.62 -11.51
CA HIS A 114 -5.91 3.46 -11.46
C HIS A 114 -6.64 4.56 -12.25
N LEU A 115 -6.26 5.82 -12.08
CA LEU A 115 -6.83 6.93 -12.85
C LEU A 115 -6.58 6.74 -14.34
N TRP A 116 -5.39 6.29 -14.73
CA TRP A 116 -5.07 6.05 -16.13
C TRP A 116 -5.86 4.91 -16.73
N SER A 117 -6.05 3.82 -15.97
CA SER A 117 -6.92 2.72 -16.37
C SER A 117 -8.36 3.20 -16.62
N LEU A 118 -8.87 4.12 -15.81
CA LEU A 118 -10.21 4.69 -15.98
C LEU A 118 -10.32 5.56 -17.23
N VAL A 119 -9.33 6.41 -17.52
CA VAL A 119 -9.29 7.21 -18.75
C VAL A 119 -9.34 6.31 -19.98
N ILE A 120 -8.54 5.24 -20.02
CA ILE A 120 -8.55 4.30 -21.15
C ILE A 120 -9.90 3.57 -21.25
N ALA A 121 -10.48 3.13 -20.14
CA ALA A 121 -11.79 2.48 -20.12
C ALA A 121 -12.90 3.39 -20.68
N GLU A 122 -12.90 4.67 -20.29
CA GLU A 122 -13.86 5.66 -20.79
C GLU A 122 -13.69 5.90 -22.29
N LEU A 123 -12.45 6.04 -22.78
CA LEU A 123 -12.19 6.16 -24.23
C LEU A 123 -12.69 4.94 -25.02
N MET A 124 -12.60 3.74 -24.45
CA MET A 124 -13.13 2.52 -25.07
C MET A 124 -14.65 2.51 -25.09
N GLU A 125 -15.30 2.91 -23.99
CA GLU A 125 -16.75 2.99 -23.88
C GLU A 125 -17.37 3.94 -24.92
N TYR A 126 -16.74 5.10 -25.16
CA TYR A 126 -17.18 6.05 -26.18
C TYR A 126 -16.75 5.70 -27.61
N GLY A 127 -16.07 4.57 -27.83
CA GLY A 127 -15.55 4.18 -29.15
C GLY A 127 -14.44 5.11 -29.69
N LEU A 128 -13.83 5.91 -28.81
CA LEU A 128 -12.77 6.87 -29.14
C LEU A 128 -11.37 6.25 -29.08
N PHE A 129 -11.25 5.03 -28.58
CA PHE A 129 -9.97 4.32 -28.46
C PHE A 129 -9.46 3.75 -29.81
N ASN A 130 -9.19 4.65 -30.76
CA ASN A 130 -8.67 4.35 -32.09
C ASN A 130 -7.18 4.73 -32.23
N ASP A 131 -6.61 4.54 -33.43
CA ASP A 131 -5.20 4.82 -33.70
C ASP A 131 -4.84 6.29 -33.51
N THR A 132 -5.74 7.21 -33.84
CA THR A 132 -5.51 8.66 -33.66
C THR A 132 -5.38 9.00 -32.19
N THR A 133 -6.32 8.55 -31.36
CA THR A 133 -6.29 8.78 -29.91
C THR A 133 -5.07 8.16 -29.26
N ARG A 134 -4.70 6.93 -29.64
CA ARG A 134 -3.47 6.28 -29.14
C ARG A 134 -2.21 7.09 -29.50
N LYS A 135 -2.12 7.63 -30.72
CA LYS A 135 -0.99 8.49 -31.14
C LYS A 135 -0.91 9.77 -30.32
N ILE A 136 -2.03 10.47 -30.14
CA ILE A 136 -2.09 11.69 -29.31
C ILE A 136 -1.60 11.41 -27.90
N ILE A 137 -2.08 10.32 -27.27
CA ILE A 137 -1.65 9.94 -25.92
C ILE A 137 -0.13 9.70 -25.86
N VAL A 138 0.42 8.96 -26.83
CA VAL A 138 1.87 8.69 -26.89
C VAL A 138 2.68 9.97 -27.09
N GLU A 139 2.21 10.89 -27.93
CA GLU A 139 2.85 12.19 -28.15
C GLU A 139 2.83 13.07 -26.89
N GLU A 140 1.71 13.12 -26.18
CA GLU A 140 1.59 13.84 -24.91
C GLU A 140 2.47 13.25 -23.81
N MET A 141 2.53 11.91 -23.70
CA MET A 141 3.44 11.24 -22.77
C MET A 141 4.91 11.53 -23.12
N LYS A 142 5.25 11.52 -24.42
CA LYS A 142 6.58 11.90 -24.89
C LYS A 142 6.91 13.37 -24.57
N ARG A 143 5.94 14.28 -24.68
CA ARG A 143 6.09 15.71 -24.34
C ARG A 143 6.51 15.90 -22.88
N ILE A 144 5.97 15.09 -21.96
CA ILE A 144 6.36 15.07 -20.54
C ILE A 144 7.54 14.13 -20.23
N LYS A 145 8.25 13.64 -21.27
CA LYS A 145 9.43 12.75 -21.17
C LYS A 145 9.15 11.39 -20.52
N VAL A 146 7.92 10.91 -20.59
CA VAL A 146 7.52 9.57 -20.15
C VAL A 146 7.56 8.61 -21.34
N ARG A 147 8.24 7.47 -21.19
CA ARG A 147 8.23 6.41 -22.20
C ARG A 147 6.93 5.62 -22.08
N PHE A 148 6.00 5.84 -23.02
CA PHE A 148 4.69 5.21 -23.02
C PHE A 148 4.39 4.59 -24.38
N GLN A 149 3.88 3.37 -24.41
CA GLN A 149 3.56 2.64 -25.63
C GLN A 149 2.29 1.81 -25.47
N PHE A 150 1.58 1.61 -26.58
CA PHE A 150 0.47 0.65 -26.68
C PHE A 150 0.92 -0.57 -27.49
N TRP A 151 0.43 -1.75 -27.13
CA TRP A 151 0.57 -2.97 -27.93
C TRP A 151 -0.67 -3.85 -27.80
N GLN A 152 -0.88 -4.73 -28.77
CA GLN A 152 -1.99 -5.67 -28.76
C GLN A 152 -1.49 -7.07 -28.38
N ILE A 153 -2.18 -7.75 -27.47
CA ILE A 153 -1.95 -9.18 -27.23
C ILE A 153 -2.54 -9.95 -28.41
N GLN A 154 -1.72 -10.76 -29.07
CA GLN A 154 -2.11 -11.50 -30.27
C GLN A 154 -3.28 -12.47 -30.03
N GLU A 155 -3.29 -13.14 -28.87
CA GLU A 155 -4.26 -14.18 -28.51
C GLU A 155 -5.66 -13.61 -28.26
N THR A 156 -5.75 -12.52 -27.49
CA THR A 156 -7.01 -11.94 -27.01
C THR A 156 -7.47 -10.74 -27.84
N LYS A 157 -6.62 -10.23 -28.73
CA LYS A 157 -6.78 -8.94 -29.42
C LYS A 157 -6.97 -7.76 -28.47
N THR A 158 -6.63 -7.90 -27.18
CA THR A 158 -6.77 -6.82 -26.20
C THR A 158 -5.58 -5.88 -26.28
N TRP A 159 -5.85 -4.58 -26.11
CA TRP A 159 -4.82 -3.57 -26.02
C TRP A 159 -4.25 -3.52 -24.59
N ASN A 160 -2.93 -3.44 -24.52
CA ASN A 160 -2.18 -3.12 -23.32
C ASN A 160 -1.34 -1.87 -23.56
N TYR A 161 -0.84 -1.33 -22.47
CA TYR A 161 -0.04 -0.14 -22.45
C TYR A 161 1.00 -0.17 -21.34
N THR A 162 2.00 0.70 -21.47
CA THR A 162 3.02 0.87 -20.44
C THR A 162 2.39 1.53 -19.21
N LEU A 163 2.58 0.92 -18.04
CA LEU A 163 2.49 1.59 -16.74
C LEU A 163 3.82 1.37 -16.03
#